data_AF-A0A7Y4LYH8-F1
#
_entry.id   AF-A0A7Y4LYH8-F1
#
_cell.length_a   1.000
_cell.length_b   1.000
_cell.length_c   1.000
_cell.angle_alpha   90.00
_cell.angle_beta   90.00
_cell.angle_gamma   90.00
#
_symmetry.space_group_name_H-M   'P 1'
#
loop_
_entity.id
_entity.type
_entity.pdbx_description
1 polymer ?
#
loop_
_entity_poly.entity_id
_entity_poly.type
_entity_poly.pdbx_seq_one_letter_code
_entity_poly.pdbx_strand_id
1 'polypeptide(L)'
;MPAEFESLSPPSLPLPGVSFEKYELMRQAIFADLAPRTVIEWLLAIDVLELSWEIQRYRVLRHKLLEHYRETAIEQTLRHIDLAELPPEMEAAARCQIRRNARIWRIDPTAAREIDVRLATYGYDSNAINTQVYLQARDVFLAFEALLNSAQNRRMSLLREISKSPSRGR
;
A
#
# COMPACT_ATOMS: atom_id res chain seq x y z
N MET A 1 12.83 -25.45 5.51
CA MET A 1 12.94 -25.34 6.97
C MET A 1 12.89 -26.76 7.53
N PRO A 2 13.74 -27.13 8.50
CA PRO A 2 13.65 -28.41 9.19
C PRO A 2 12.28 -28.60 9.86
N ALA A 3 11.77 -29.83 9.89
CA ALA A 3 10.43 -30.14 10.41
C ALA A 3 10.28 -29.76 11.88
N GLU A 4 11.36 -29.88 12.67
CA GLU A 4 11.39 -29.49 14.08
C GLU A 4 11.11 -28.00 14.34
N PHE A 5 11.23 -27.14 13.32
CA PHE A 5 10.99 -25.70 13.42
C PHE A 5 9.69 -25.26 12.75
N GLU A 6 8.90 -26.17 12.19
CA GLU A 6 7.57 -25.85 11.62
C GLU A 6 6.61 -25.27 12.66
N SER A 7 6.71 -25.73 13.91
CA SER A 7 5.93 -25.19 15.02
C SER A 7 6.27 -23.73 15.38
N LEU A 8 7.43 -23.21 14.95
CA LEU A 8 7.86 -21.84 15.23
C LEU A 8 7.24 -20.83 14.26
N SER A 9 6.73 -21.28 13.11
CA SER A 9 6.11 -20.40 12.13
C SER A 9 4.61 -20.33 12.38
N PRO A 10 4.04 -19.17 12.74
CA PRO A 10 2.59 -19.03 12.75
C PRO A 10 2.04 -19.26 11.34
N PRO A 11 0.82 -19.79 11.18
CA PRO A 11 0.18 -19.89 9.88
C PRO A 11 -0.03 -18.47 9.33
N SER A 12 0.71 -18.13 8.28
CA SER A 12 0.54 -16.86 7.57
C SER A 12 -0.77 -16.94 6.79
N LEU A 13 -1.84 -16.35 7.34
CA LEU A 13 -3.08 -16.17 6.61
C LEU A 13 -2.86 -15.07 5.55
N PRO A 14 -2.85 -15.40 4.24
CA PRO A 14 -2.75 -14.36 3.23
C PRO A 14 -4.00 -13.49 3.31
N LEU A 15 -3.80 -12.18 3.48
CA LEU A 15 -4.90 -11.22 3.31
C LEU A 15 -5.45 -11.30 1.87
N PRO A 16 -6.72 -10.94 1.64
CA PRO A 16 -7.30 -10.89 0.31
C PRO A 16 -6.43 -10.10 -0.69
N GLY A 17 -6.13 -10.72 -1.84
CA GLY A 17 -5.32 -10.12 -2.89
C GLY A 17 -3.80 -10.29 -2.74
N VAL A 18 -3.35 -11.17 -1.84
CA VAL A 18 -1.93 -11.51 -1.66
C VAL A 18 -1.70 -12.97 -2.07
N SER A 19 -0.68 -13.23 -2.89
CA SER A 19 -0.37 -14.57 -3.39
C SER A 19 0.46 -15.36 -2.37
N PHE A 20 -0.05 -16.52 -1.96
CA PHE A 20 0.67 -17.48 -1.12
C PHE A 20 1.98 -17.96 -1.77
N GLU A 21 1.97 -18.13 -3.09
CA GLU A 21 3.17 -18.49 -3.86
C GLU A 21 4.28 -17.44 -3.72
N LYS A 22 3.94 -16.14 -3.77
CA LYS A 22 4.92 -15.06 -3.57
C LYS A 22 5.51 -15.05 -2.16
N TYR A 23 4.70 -15.40 -1.16
CA TYR A 23 5.17 -15.54 0.22
C TYR A 23 6.17 -16.70 0.33
N GLU A 24 5.83 -17.87 -0.21
CA GLU A 24 6.71 -19.04 -0.16
C GLU A 24 8.03 -18.83 -0.91
N LEU A 25 8.00 -18.17 -2.08
CA LEU A 25 9.21 -17.81 -2.80
C LEU A 25 10.10 -16.86 -1.98
N MET A 26 9.51 -15.87 -1.29
CA MET A 26 10.24 -14.98 -0.40
C MET A 26 10.83 -15.74 0.79
N ARG A 27 10.04 -16.63 1.40
CA ARG A 27 10.48 -17.49 2.51
C ARG A 27 11.69 -18.33 2.13
N GLN A 28 11.62 -19.01 0.99
CA GLN A 28 12.72 -19.83 0.49
C GLN A 28 13.98 -19.00 0.25
N ALA A 29 13.84 -17.84 -0.41
CA ALA A 29 14.97 -16.96 -0.68
C ALA A 29 15.63 -16.43 0.61
N ILE A 30 14.83 -15.93 1.56
CA ILE A 30 15.34 -15.38 2.83
C ILE A 30 16.01 -16.47 3.66
N PHE A 31 15.41 -17.66 3.78
CA PHE A 31 16.02 -18.73 4.58
C PHE A 31 17.27 -19.33 3.92
N ALA A 32 17.31 -19.39 2.59
CA ALA A 32 18.50 -19.81 1.87
C ALA A 32 19.67 -18.82 2.07
N ASP A 33 19.38 -17.51 2.05
CA ASP A 33 20.38 -16.45 2.26
C ASP A 33 20.84 -16.37 3.72
N LEU A 34 19.91 -16.47 4.68
CA LEU A 34 20.24 -16.39 6.10
C LEU A 34 20.88 -17.69 6.64
N ALA A 35 20.59 -18.83 6.03
CA ALA A 35 21.10 -20.15 6.43
C ALA A 35 21.15 -20.36 7.96
N PRO A 36 20.04 -20.17 8.70
CA PRO A 36 20.03 -20.25 10.16
C PRO A 36 20.42 -21.64 10.66
N ARG A 37 21.31 -21.69 11.65
CA ARG A 37 21.92 -22.93 12.18
C ARG A 37 21.41 -23.32 13.56
N THR A 38 20.95 -22.33 14.34
CA THR A 38 20.49 -22.52 15.72
C THR A 38 19.01 -22.19 15.86
N VAL A 39 18.36 -22.69 16.91
CA VAL A 39 16.94 -22.38 17.18
C VAL A 39 16.69 -20.87 17.27
N ILE A 40 17.61 -20.15 17.92
CA ILE A 40 17.53 -18.68 18.02
C ILE A 40 17.63 -18.05 16.63
N GLU A 41 18.57 -18.49 15.79
CA GLU A 41 18.67 -17.97 14.42
C GLU A 41 17.44 -18.28 13.58
N TRP A 42 16.79 -19.44 13.79
CA TRP A 42 15.52 -19.76 13.14
C TRP A 42 14.40 -18.82 13.56
N LEU A 43 14.26 -18.54 14.86
CA LEU A 43 13.29 -17.55 15.36
C LEU A 43 13.53 -16.17 14.75
N LEU A 44 14.79 -15.72 14.74
CA LEU A 44 15.14 -14.42 14.16
C LEU A 44 14.92 -14.39 12.64
N ALA A 45 15.19 -15.48 11.94
CA ALA A 45 14.96 -15.59 10.50
C ALA A 45 13.47 -15.53 10.15
N ILE A 46 12.61 -16.18 10.95
CA ILE A 46 11.14 -16.12 10.80
C ILE A 46 10.67 -14.67 10.99
N ASP A 47 11.14 -13.98 12.03
CA ASP A 47 10.79 -12.56 12.24
C ASP A 47 11.26 -11.68 11.07
N VAL A 48 12.45 -11.93 10.50
CA VAL A 48 12.95 -11.21 9.32
C VAL A 48 12.07 -11.45 8.10
N LEU A 49 11.58 -12.67 7.89
CA LEU A 49 10.64 -13.01 6.83
C LEU A 49 9.33 -12.24 7.01
N GLU A 50 8.71 -12.31 8.20
CA GLU A 50 7.43 -11.65 8.47
C GLU A 50 7.55 -10.13 8.30
N LEU A 51 8.60 -9.51 8.83
CA LEU A 51 8.84 -8.07 8.64
C LEU A 51 9.05 -7.72 7.17
N SER A 52 9.76 -8.56 6.40
CA SER A 52 9.94 -8.34 4.97
C SER A 52 8.61 -8.42 4.21
N TRP A 53 7.75 -9.34 4.61
CA TRP A 53 6.42 -9.49 4.05
C TRP A 53 5.51 -8.30 4.39
N GLU A 54 5.50 -7.86 5.64
CA GLU A 54 4.77 -6.67 6.08
C GLU A 54 5.20 -5.41 5.32
N ILE A 55 6.51 -5.20 5.13
CA ILE A 55 7.02 -4.05 4.37
C ILE A 55 6.46 -4.04 2.94
N GLN A 56 6.42 -5.19 2.27
CA GLN A 56 5.82 -5.29 0.93
C GLN A 56 4.31 -5.02 0.96
N ARG A 57 3.61 -5.56 1.96
CA ARG A 57 2.17 -5.30 2.15
C ARG A 57 1.88 -3.82 2.36
N TYR A 58 2.63 -3.14 3.22
CA TYR A 58 2.46 -1.71 3.47
C TYR A 58 2.67 -0.88 2.19
N ARG A 59 3.67 -1.23 1.36
CA ARG A 59 3.89 -0.56 0.07
C ARG A 59 2.73 -0.73 -0.90
N VAL A 60 2.22 -1.95 -1.05
CA VAL A 60 1.07 -2.24 -1.91
C VAL A 60 -0.19 -1.52 -1.42
N LEU A 61 -0.46 -1.56 -0.11
CA LEU A 61 -1.61 -0.89 0.49
C LEU A 61 -1.52 0.63 0.34
N ARG A 62 -0.35 1.22 0.58
CA ARG A 62 -0.12 2.66 0.36
C ARG A 62 -0.40 3.06 -1.08
N HIS A 63 0.02 2.26 -2.06
CA HIS A 63 -0.27 2.53 -3.47
C HIS A 63 -1.77 2.41 -3.80
N LYS A 64 -2.45 1.36 -3.31
CA LYS A 64 -3.91 1.22 -3.48
C LYS A 64 -4.68 2.38 -2.86
N LEU A 65 -4.20 2.88 -1.73
CA LEU A 65 -4.80 4.02 -1.04
C LEU A 65 -4.58 5.32 -1.82
N LEU A 66 -3.41 5.52 -2.44
CA LEU A 66 -3.17 6.64 -3.34
C LEU A 66 -4.22 6.68 -4.45
N GLU A 67 -4.46 5.54 -5.10
CA GLU A 67 -5.48 5.43 -6.17
C GLU A 67 -6.89 5.78 -5.68
N HIS A 68 -7.24 5.39 -4.44
CA HIS A 68 -8.51 5.76 -3.83
C HIS A 68 -8.62 7.28 -3.58
N TYR A 69 -7.55 7.91 -3.09
CA TYR A 69 -7.54 9.37 -2.91
C TYR A 69 -7.57 10.12 -4.23
N ARG A 70 -6.97 9.60 -5.30
CA ARG A 70 -7.09 10.20 -6.65
C ARG A 70 -8.54 10.22 -7.12
N GLU A 71 -9.23 9.10 -7.02
CA GLU A 71 -10.67 9.01 -7.33
C GLU A 71 -11.49 9.98 -6.47
N THR A 72 -11.17 10.07 -5.17
CA THR A 72 -11.85 10.98 -4.23
C THR A 72 -11.60 12.46 -4.57
N ALA A 73 -10.37 12.82 -4.94
CA ALA A 73 -10.03 14.18 -5.35
C ALA A 73 -10.81 14.58 -6.60
N ILE A 74 -10.81 13.73 -7.64
CA ILE A 74 -11.61 13.96 -8.86
C ILE A 74 -13.09 14.13 -8.53
N GLU A 75 -13.66 13.28 -7.67
CA GLU A 75 -15.05 13.42 -7.24
C GLU A 75 -15.32 14.77 -6.56
N GLN A 76 -14.44 15.19 -5.64
CA GLN A 76 -14.57 16.46 -4.93
C GLN A 76 -14.43 17.67 -5.85
N THR A 77 -13.48 17.63 -6.79
CA THR A 77 -13.30 18.70 -7.78
C THR A 77 -14.51 18.80 -8.69
N LEU A 78 -15.03 17.67 -9.18
CA LEU A 78 -16.25 17.64 -9.99
C LEU A 78 -17.46 18.16 -9.21
N ARG A 79 -17.60 17.82 -7.92
CA ARG A 79 -18.65 18.40 -7.08
C ARG A 79 -18.54 19.93 -6.97
N HIS A 80 -17.33 20.46 -6.86
CA HIS A 80 -17.13 21.90 -6.78
C HIS A 80 -17.57 22.62 -8.06
N ILE A 81 -17.33 22.01 -9.22
CA ILE A 81 -17.71 22.57 -10.52
C ILE A 81 -19.21 22.36 -10.79
N ASP A 82 -19.70 21.13 -10.60
CA ASP A 82 -21.01 20.69 -11.10
C ASP A 82 -22.15 21.08 -10.17
N LEU A 83 -21.89 21.26 -8.87
CA LEU A 83 -22.94 21.61 -7.90
C LEU A 83 -23.03 23.11 -7.60
N ALA A 84 -22.06 23.93 -8.04
CA ALA A 84 -22.00 25.34 -7.68
C ALA A 84 -23.23 26.15 -8.11
N GLU A 85 -23.90 25.75 -9.19
CA GLU A 85 -25.01 26.49 -9.79
C GLU A 85 -26.28 25.62 -9.96
N LEU A 86 -26.33 24.44 -9.34
CA LEU A 86 -27.46 23.53 -9.51
C LEU A 86 -28.61 23.82 -8.54
N PRO A 87 -29.87 23.75 -9.02
CA PRO A 87 -31.04 23.75 -8.15
C PRO A 87 -31.01 22.55 -7.16
N PRO A 88 -31.47 22.73 -5.90
CA PRO A 88 -31.45 21.66 -4.89
C PRO A 88 -32.14 20.36 -5.31
N GLU A 89 -33.20 20.44 -6.11
CA GLU A 89 -33.94 19.29 -6.63
C GLU A 89 -33.12 18.39 -7.58
N MET A 90 -32.06 18.93 -8.21
CA MET A 90 -31.20 18.17 -9.12
C MET A 90 -29.93 17.64 -8.43
N GLU A 91 -29.65 18.09 -7.21
CA GLU A 91 -28.39 17.82 -6.51
C GLU A 91 -28.15 16.31 -6.30
N ALA A 92 -29.18 15.56 -5.93
CA ALA A 92 -29.07 14.11 -5.69
C ALA A 92 -28.68 13.33 -6.96
N ALA A 93 -29.30 13.67 -8.10
CA ALA A 93 -28.98 13.06 -9.38
C ALA A 93 -27.57 13.45 -9.84
N ALA A 94 -27.19 14.72 -9.69
CA ALA A 94 -25.86 15.20 -10.00
C ALA A 94 -24.78 14.50 -9.15
N ARG A 95 -24.99 14.33 -7.84
CA ARG A 95 -24.07 13.59 -6.95
C ARG A 95 -23.86 12.14 -7.41
N CYS A 96 -24.91 11.47 -7.88
CA CYS A 96 -24.78 10.11 -8.43
C CYS A 96 -23.94 10.11 -9.71
N GLN A 97 -24.18 11.06 -10.61
CA GLN A 97 -23.43 11.17 -11.86
C GLN A 97 -21.96 11.53 -11.60
N ILE A 98 -21.66 12.43 -10.67
CA ILE A 98 -20.30 12.82 -10.30
C ILE A 98 -19.51 11.62 -9.74
N ARG A 99 -20.11 10.82 -8.85
CA ARG A 99 -19.51 9.57 -8.36
C ARG A 99 -19.21 8.60 -9.49
N ARG A 100 -20.14 8.46 -10.43
CA ARG A 100 -19.93 7.62 -11.61
C ARG A 100 -18.77 8.15 -12.46
N ASN A 101 -18.71 9.45 -12.69
CA ASN A 101 -17.64 10.11 -13.45
C ASN A 101 -16.27 9.87 -12.81
N ALA A 102 -16.14 10.05 -11.50
CA ALA A 102 -14.89 9.77 -10.78
C ALA A 102 -14.47 8.29 -10.89
N ARG A 103 -15.43 7.37 -10.81
CA ARG A 103 -15.15 5.93 -10.95
C ARG A 103 -14.74 5.54 -12.38
N ILE A 104 -15.40 6.07 -13.41
CA ILE A 104 -15.01 5.79 -14.80
C ILE A 104 -13.71 6.47 -15.18
N TRP A 105 -13.38 7.64 -14.61
CA TRP A 105 -12.08 8.30 -14.78
C TRP A 105 -10.92 7.35 -14.43
N ARG A 106 -11.10 6.51 -13.42
CA ARG A 106 -10.09 5.52 -13.01
C ARG A 106 -9.97 4.31 -13.97
N ILE A 107 -11.04 3.95 -14.65
CA ILE A 107 -11.16 2.66 -15.37
C ILE A 107 -11.01 2.84 -16.88
N ASP A 108 -11.52 3.94 -17.43
CA ASP A 108 -11.59 4.22 -18.86
C ASP A 108 -10.65 5.39 -19.23
N PRO A 109 -9.56 5.14 -19.99
CA PRO A 109 -8.62 6.18 -20.42
C PRO A 109 -9.26 7.29 -21.29
N THR A 110 -10.35 7.00 -22.00
CA THR A 110 -11.06 7.99 -22.81
C THR A 110 -11.82 8.94 -21.91
N ALA A 111 -12.62 8.39 -20.99
CA ALA A 111 -13.32 9.19 -19.98
C ALA A 111 -12.34 9.98 -19.10
N ALA A 112 -11.19 9.38 -18.74
CA ALA A 112 -10.14 10.05 -17.99
C ALA A 112 -9.68 11.33 -18.71
N ARG A 113 -9.36 11.22 -20.01
CA ARG A 113 -8.92 12.36 -20.83
C ARG A 113 -9.99 13.45 -20.93
N GLU A 114 -11.24 13.07 -21.14
CA GLU A 114 -12.36 14.03 -21.23
C GLU A 114 -12.57 14.78 -19.91
N ILE A 115 -12.51 14.06 -18.79
CA ILE A 115 -12.64 14.64 -17.45
C ILE A 115 -11.42 15.53 -17.15
N ASP A 116 -10.20 15.10 -17.45
CA ASP A 116 -8.99 15.89 -17.23
C ASP A 116 -9.01 17.21 -18.04
N VAL A 117 -9.43 17.15 -19.31
CA VAL A 117 -9.61 18.35 -20.15
C VAL A 117 -10.65 19.28 -19.53
N ARG A 118 -11.79 18.73 -19.07
CA ARG A 118 -12.84 19.50 -18.40
C ARG A 118 -12.32 20.14 -17.11
N LEU A 119 -11.62 19.40 -16.26
CA LEU A 119 -11.07 19.93 -15.01
C LEU A 119 -10.08 21.08 -15.29
N ALA A 120 -9.26 20.94 -16.32
CA ALA A 120 -8.31 21.97 -16.73
C ALA A 120 -9.00 23.28 -17.18
N THR A 121 -10.20 23.24 -17.80
CA THR A 121 -10.93 24.47 -18.14
C THR A 121 -11.36 25.28 -16.91
N TYR A 122 -11.41 24.64 -15.73
CA TYR A 122 -11.70 25.28 -14.44
C TYR A 122 -10.43 25.51 -13.60
N GLY A 123 -9.24 25.36 -14.18
CA GLY A 123 -7.96 25.57 -13.49
C GLY A 123 -7.47 24.39 -12.64
N TYR A 124 -8.12 23.24 -12.72
CA TYR A 124 -7.69 22.02 -12.04
C TYR A 124 -6.85 21.15 -12.97
N ASP A 125 -5.57 21.47 -13.10
CA ASP A 125 -4.62 20.64 -13.81
C ASP A 125 -4.17 19.41 -12.96
N SER A 126 -3.32 18.57 -13.55
CA SER A 126 -2.80 17.39 -12.83
C SER A 126 -2.07 17.75 -11.53
N ASN A 127 -1.42 18.91 -11.44
CA ASN A 127 -0.69 19.30 -10.23
C ASN A 127 -1.64 19.75 -9.12
N ALA A 128 -2.70 20.47 -9.47
CA ALA A 128 -3.77 20.86 -8.56
C ALA A 128 -4.47 19.62 -7.98
N ILE A 129 -4.81 18.65 -8.82
CA ILE A 129 -5.39 17.37 -8.37
C ILE A 129 -4.41 16.60 -7.48
N ASN A 130 -3.15 16.46 -7.88
CA ASN A 130 -2.14 15.79 -7.05
C ASN A 130 -1.98 16.46 -5.68
N THR A 131 -2.03 17.79 -5.63
CA THR A 131 -1.96 18.55 -4.38
C THR A 131 -3.15 18.22 -3.47
N GLN A 132 -4.37 18.18 -4.01
CA GLN A 132 -5.55 17.76 -3.25
C GLN A 132 -5.41 16.33 -2.71
N VAL A 133 -4.90 15.42 -3.53
CA VAL A 133 -4.64 14.03 -3.12
C VAL A 133 -3.68 13.99 -1.93
N TYR A 134 -2.56 14.70 -1.99
CA TYR A 134 -1.59 14.72 -0.89
C TYR A 134 -2.15 15.36 0.38
N LEU A 135 -2.94 16.43 0.27
CA LEU A 135 -3.59 17.05 1.41
C LEU A 135 -4.60 16.11 2.08
N GLN A 136 -5.41 15.39 1.29
CA GLN A 136 -6.39 14.43 1.79
C GLN A 136 -5.75 13.18 2.39
N ALA A 137 -4.64 12.71 1.80
CA ALA A 137 -3.98 11.46 2.19
C ALA A 137 -2.94 11.62 3.31
N ARG A 138 -2.60 12.87 3.68
CA ARG A 138 -1.47 13.22 4.55
C ARG A 138 -1.37 12.33 5.79
N ASP A 139 -2.43 12.29 6.60
CA ASP A 139 -2.38 11.64 7.91
C ASP A 139 -2.20 10.13 7.78
N VAL A 140 -2.90 9.52 6.81
CA VAL A 140 -2.77 8.09 6.56
C VAL A 140 -1.41 7.75 5.98
N PHE A 141 -0.84 8.61 5.14
CA PHE A 141 0.50 8.40 4.58
C PHE A 141 1.59 8.51 5.65
N LEU A 142 1.46 9.45 6.59
CA LEU A 142 2.34 9.53 7.75
C LEU A 142 2.26 8.26 8.62
N ALA A 143 1.06 7.70 8.80
CA ALA A 143 0.90 6.43 9.51
C ALA A 143 1.59 5.26 8.77
N PHE A 144 1.44 5.16 7.44
CA PHE A 144 2.15 4.16 6.64
C PHE A 144 3.67 4.33 6.70
N GLU A 145 4.18 5.56 6.69
CA GLU A 145 5.61 5.84 6.83
C GLU A 145 6.14 5.40 8.19
N ALA A 146 5.40 5.65 9.28
CA ALA A 146 5.76 5.18 10.61
C ALA A 146 5.81 3.64 10.68
N LEU A 147 4.81 2.95 10.13
CA LEU A 147 4.76 1.48 10.06
C LEU A 147 5.94 0.91 9.26
N LEU A 148 6.21 1.50 8.08
CA LEU A 148 7.33 1.09 7.22
C LEU A 148 8.67 1.28 7.92
N ASN A 149 8.90 2.44 8.52
CA ASN A 149 10.14 2.75 9.21
C ASN A 149 10.35 1.81 10.41
N SER A 150 9.31 1.56 11.20
CA SER A 150 9.36 0.62 12.32
C SER A 150 9.76 -0.79 11.87
N ALA A 151 9.08 -1.33 10.85
CA ALA A 151 9.35 -2.66 10.34
C ALA A 151 10.77 -2.77 9.73
N GLN A 152 11.20 -1.75 8.99
CA GLN A 152 12.55 -1.69 8.39
C GLN A 152 13.64 -1.64 9.46
N ASN A 153 13.46 -0.80 10.49
CA ASN A 153 14.42 -0.66 11.57
C ASN A 153 14.55 -1.97 12.36
N ARG A 154 13.41 -2.59 12.71
CA ARG A 154 13.43 -3.89 13.42
C ARG A 154 14.12 -4.95 12.58
N ARG A 155 13.79 -5.07 11.29
CA ARG A 155 14.43 -6.05 10.39
C ARG A 155 15.95 -5.83 10.31
N MET A 156 16.39 -4.57 10.20
CA MET A 156 17.81 -4.24 10.17
C MET A 156 18.53 -4.64 11.46
N SER A 157 17.90 -4.44 12.63
CA SER A 157 18.44 -4.89 13.92
C SER A 157 18.58 -6.41 13.98
N LEU A 158 17.54 -7.15 13.57
CA LEU A 158 17.58 -8.62 13.57
C LEU A 158 18.66 -9.17 12.63
N LEU A 159 18.79 -8.60 11.42
CA LEU A 159 19.85 -8.98 10.49
C LEU A 159 21.26 -8.78 11.10
N ARG A 160 21.46 -7.68 11.85
CA ARG A 160 22.71 -7.44 12.58
C ARG A 160 22.93 -8.47 13.68
N GLU A 161 21.91 -8.83 14.44
CA GLU A 161 22.00 -9.86 15.48
C GLU A 161 22.37 -11.22 14.91
N ILE A 162 21.70 -11.64 13.82
CA ILE A 162 22.03 -12.88 13.11
C ILE A 162 23.48 -12.83 12.61
N SER A 163 23.94 -11.71 12.06
CA SER A 163 25.32 -11.56 11.56
C SER A 163 26.38 -11.67 12.66
N LYS A 164 26.04 -11.32 13.90
CA LYS A 164 26.92 -11.40 15.08
C LYS A 164 26.87 -12.76 15.78
N SER A 165 26.02 -13.68 15.32
CA SER A 165 25.87 -14.98 15.96
C SER A 165 27.20 -15.74 15.96
N PRO A 166 27.62 -16.31 17.12
CA PRO A 166 28.87 -17.07 17.21
C PRO A 166 28.92 -18.30 16.30
N SER A 167 27.77 -18.78 15.80
CA SER A 167 27.70 -19.87 14.83
C SER A 167 28.25 -19.50 13.44
N ARG A 168 28.40 -18.20 13.13
CA ARG A 168 28.86 -17.67 11.84
C ARG A 168 30.37 -17.34 11.81
N GLY A 169 31.03 -17.34 12.96
CA GLY A 169 32.47 -17.09 13.11
C GLY A 169 33.33 -18.36 13.21
N ARG A 170 32.74 -19.54 12.98
CA ARG A 170 33.43 -20.84 12.93
C ARG A 170 33.32 -21.46 11.55
#